data_AF-A0A2Z6CQM4-F1
#
_entry.id   AF-A0A2Z6CQM4-F1
#
_cell.length_a   1.000
_cell.length_b   1.000
_cell.length_c   1.000
_cell.angle_alpha   90.00
_cell.angle_beta   90.00
_cell.angle_gamma   90.00
#
_symmetry.space_group_name_H-M   'P 1'
#
loop_
_entity.id
_entity.type
_entity.pdbx_description
1 polymer ?
#
loop_
_entity_poly.entity_id
_entity_poly.type
_entity_poly.pdbx_seq_one_letter_code
_entity_poly.pdbx_strand_id
1 'polypeptide(L)'
;MSISSTGKAASPRQRRAKLKGETMVEVENNQGQAVDNDNNTQNTDKSETPGTLAIAGIRPIASSDLQVAETVSIAGLRPISASNLEIVGTIDVMGIRPIGANHIQVFDSINLSGMRPISSSALVISNSYSVMGNRPVASNIIDDSEILMGFID
;
A
#
# COMPACT_ATOMS: atom_id res chain seq x y z
N MET A 1 -24.16 -12.34 -38.68
CA MET A 1 -25.43 -12.36 -37.94
C MET A 1 -25.29 -11.44 -36.74
N SER A 2 -26.21 -10.49 -36.56
CA SER A 2 -26.18 -9.46 -35.51
C SER A 2 -26.65 -10.01 -34.17
N ILE A 3 -25.98 -9.66 -33.08
CA ILE A 3 -26.56 -9.79 -31.73
C ILE A 3 -26.50 -8.43 -31.03
N SER A 4 -27.68 -7.83 -30.85
CA SER A 4 -27.91 -6.67 -29.99
C SER A 4 -28.91 -7.08 -28.92
N SER A 5 -28.56 -6.96 -27.64
CA SER A 5 -29.55 -6.93 -26.57
C SER A 5 -29.03 -6.12 -25.39
N THR A 6 -29.42 -4.85 -25.35
CA THR A 6 -29.39 -4.01 -24.15
C THR A 6 -30.52 -4.43 -23.22
N GLY A 7 -30.19 -4.97 -22.05
CA GLY A 7 -31.17 -5.35 -21.02
C GLY A 7 -30.76 -4.82 -19.66
N LYS A 8 -31.28 -3.64 -19.29
CA LYS A 8 -31.12 -3.04 -17.97
C LYS A 8 -32.16 -3.67 -17.04
N ALA A 9 -31.77 -4.64 -16.21
CA ALA A 9 -32.66 -5.27 -15.24
C ALA A 9 -32.65 -4.50 -13.91
N ALA A 10 -33.68 -3.67 -13.69
CA ALA A 10 -33.96 -3.08 -12.38
C ALA A 10 -34.74 -4.10 -11.54
N SER A 11 -34.19 -4.50 -10.39
CA SER A 11 -34.85 -5.45 -9.48
C SER A 11 -36.02 -4.79 -8.73
N PRO A 12 -37.16 -5.48 -8.53
CA PRO A 12 -38.27 -4.92 -7.78
C PRO A 12 -38.00 -4.97 -6.27
N ARG A 13 -37.94 -3.78 -5.70
CA ARG A 13 -38.00 -3.40 -4.28
C ARG A 13 -39.02 -4.26 -3.52
N GLN A 14 -38.55 -5.12 -2.61
CA GLN A 14 -39.40 -5.94 -1.74
C GLN A 14 -40.30 -5.04 -0.88
N ARG A 15 -41.63 -5.21 -1.00
CA ARG A 15 -42.63 -4.56 -0.14
C ARG A 15 -42.61 -5.23 1.24
N ARG A 16 -42.39 -4.45 2.30
CA ARG A 16 -42.57 -4.89 3.69
C ARG A 16 -44.06 -5.14 3.97
N ALA A 17 -44.40 -6.32 4.49
CA ALA A 17 -45.69 -6.59 5.11
C ALA A 17 -45.76 -5.90 6.49
N LYS A 18 -46.85 -5.21 6.79
CA LYS A 18 -47.12 -4.65 8.13
C LYS A 18 -47.96 -5.64 8.93
N LEU A 19 -47.42 -6.15 10.04
CA LEU A 19 -48.23 -6.75 11.11
C LEU A 19 -48.82 -5.64 12.00
N LYS A 20 -50.01 -5.90 12.52
CA LYS A 20 -50.92 -4.97 13.20
C LYS A 20 -50.96 -5.33 14.69
N GLY A 21 -50.76 -4.35 15.58
CA GLY A 21 -50.65 -4.51 17.05
C GLY A 21 -49.25 -4.98 17.44
N GLU A 22 -48.48 -4.34 18.32
CA GLU A 22 -48.76 -3.99 19.72
C GLU A 22 -48.06 -2.68 20.14
N THR A 23 -48.37 -2.21 21.34
CA THR A 23 -48.23 -0.85 21.92
C THR A 23 -46.81 -0.35 22.28
N MET A 24 -46.56 0.93 21.92
CA MET A 24 -45.71 2.00 22.51
C MET A 24 -44.30 1.71 23.06
N VAL A 25 -43.29 2.40 22.49
CA VAL A 25 -42.46 3.44 23.15
C VAL A 25 -41.97 4.39 22.04
N GLU A 26 -42.35 5.68 22.10
CA GLU A 26 -41.70 6.70 21.27
C GLU A 26 -40.35 7.05 21.90
N VAL A 27 -39.26 6.71 21.20
CA VAL A 27 -37.95 7.30 21.46
C VAL A 27 -37.77 8.40 20.43
N GLU A 28 -37.94 9.65 20.86
CA GLU A 28 -37.63 10.82 20.04
C GLU A 28 -36.13 10.80 19.68
N ASN A 29 -35.82 10.53 18.41
CA ASN A 29 -34.48 10.75 17.88
C ASN A 29 -34.37 12.19 17.40
N ASN A 30 -34.03 13.09 18.32
CA ASN A 30 -33.73 14.48 18.03
C ASN A 30 -32.30 14.64 17.46
N GLN A 31 -32.03 14.04 16.30
CA GLN A 31 -30.88 14.43 15.47
C GLN A 31 -31.36 15.39 14.39
N GLY A 32 -31.52 16.64 14.82
CA GLY A 32 -31.80 17.77 13.96
C GLY A 32 -30.62 18.11 13.04
N GLN A 33 -31.00 18.44 11.81
CA GLN A 33 -30.45 19.50 10.97
C GLN A 33 -28.95 19.43 10.63
N ALA A 34 -28.67 18.83 9.47
CA ALA A 34 -27.51 19.18 8.66
C ALA A 34 -27.65 20.65 8.25
N VAL A 35 -26.76 21.51 8.77
CA VAL A 35 -26.50 22.84 8.22
C VAL A 35 -25.24 22.68 7.38
N ASP A 36 -25.42 22.58 6.06
CA ASP A 36 -24.34 22.64 5.10
C ASP A 36 -23.72 24.05 5.15
N ASN A 37 -22.49 24.13 5.63
CA ASN A 37 -21.61 25.27 5.39
C ASN A 37 -20.26 24.73 4.94
N ASP A 38 -20.22 24.32 3.66
CA ASP A 38 -18.97 24.08 2.95
C ASP A 38 -18.28 25.42 2.69
N ASN A 39 -17.24 25.70 3.46
CA ASN A 39 -16.15 26.59 3.06
C ASN A 39 -14.87 26.12 3.73
N ASN A 40 -14.24 25.07 3.18
CA ASN A 40 -12.90 24.65 3.59
C ASN A 40 -11.88 25.04 2.52
N THR A 41 -11.28 26.21 2.70
CA THR A 41 -10.00 26.57 2.08
C THR A 41 -8.91 25.69 2.70
N GLN A 42 -8.37 24.78 1.90
CA GLN A 42 -7.25 23.91 2.25
C GLN A 42 -5.99 24.75 2.55
N ASN A 43 -5.75 25.03 3.83
CA ASN A 43 -4.43 25.39 4.34
C ASN A 43 -3.80 24.12 4.92
N THR A 44 -2.74 23.64 4.26
CA THR A 44 -1.90 22.53 4.71
C THR A 44 -0.97 22.99 5.82
N ASP A 45 -1.52 23.32 6.98
CA ASP A 45 -0.73 23.42 8.20
C ASP A 45 -0.69 22.05 8.85
N LYS A 46 0.51 21.45 8.89
CA LYS A 46 0.79 20.25 9.70
C LYS A 46 0.52 20.62 11.16
N SER A 47 -0.69 20.39 11.61
CA SER A 47 -1.06 20.49 13.02
C SER A 47 -0.34 19.40 13.79
N GLU A 48 0.66 19.78 14.59
CA GLU A 48 1.34 18.90 15.56
C GLU A 48 0.46 18.56 16.77
N THR A 49 -0.81 18.98 16.79
CA THR A 49 -1.73 18.62 17.86
C THR A 49 -2.39 17.26 17.56
N PRO A 50 -2.28 16.27 18.49
CA PRO A 50 -2.92 14.98 18.31
C PRO A 50 -4.43 15.17 18.22
N GLY A 51 -5.04 14.68 17.14
CA GLY A 51 -6.48 14.72 16.95
C GLY A 51 -7.21 14.00 18.09
N THR A 52 -8.45 14.36 18.37
CA THR A 52 -9.28 13.69 19.38
C THR A 52 -10.49 13.05 18.71
N LEU A 53 -10.81 11.80 19.07
CA LEU A 53 -12.04 11.13 18.64
C LEU A 53 -13.12 11.26 19.72
N ALA A 54 -14.31 11.77 19.38
CA ALA A 54 -15.42 12.01 20.30
C ALA A 54 -16.58 11.01 20.11
N ILE A 55 -16.28 9.71 20.08
CA ILE A 55 -17.30 8.65 19.90
C ILE A 55 -17.78 8.06 21.25
N ALA A 56 -17.00 8.20 22.33
CA ALA A 56 -17.36 7.82 23.69
C ALA A 56 -16.40 8.48 24.71
N GLY A 57 -16.46 9.81 24.80
CA GLY A 57 -15.47 10.63 25.50
C GLY A 57 -14.31 11.07 24.59
N ILE A 58 -13.45 11.93 25.12
CA ILE A 58 -12.29 12.54 24.44
C ILE A 58 -11.14 11.54 24.49
N ARG A 59 -10.83 10.86 23.37
CA ARG A 59 -9.67 9.96 23.28
C ARG A 59 -8.60 10.58 22.36
N PRO A 60 -7.35 10.76 22.85
CA PRO A 60 -6.28 11.26 22.00
C PRO A 60 -5.94 10.23 20.92
N ILE A 61 -5.71 10.70 19.71
CA ILE A 61 -5.27 9.92 18.56
C ILE A 61 -3.80 10.23 18.33
N ALA A 62 -2.97 9.19 18.21
CA ALA A 62 -1.58 9.37 17.85
C ALA A 62 -1.47 9.93 16.42
N SER A 63 -0.63 10.94 16.24
CA SER A 63 -0.29 11.44 14.90
C SER A 63 0.40 10.33 14.09
N SER A 64 0.08 10.23 12.80
CA SER A 64 0.68 9.28 11.87
C SER A 64 0.96 9.97 10.54
N ASP A 65 2.09 9.66 9.92
CA ASP A 65 2.45 10.15 8.57
C ASP A 65 1.76 9.36 7.44
N LEU A 66 0.82 8.47 7.78
CA LEU A 66 0.13 7.62 6.81
C LEU A 66 -0.78 8.45 5.90
N GLN A 67 -0.50 8.44 4.61
CA GLN A 67 -1.37 9.06 3.60
C GLN A 67 -2.44 8.07 3.16
N VAL A 68 -3.70 8.47 3.29
CA VAL A 68 -4.85 7.68 2.82
C VAL A 68 -5.13 8.05 1.37
N ALA A 69 -5.03 7.06 0.47
CA ALA A 69 -5.28 7.23 -0.95
C ALA A 69 -6.78 7.10 -1.29
N GLU A 70 -7.45 6.10 -0.71
CA GLU A 70 -8.86 5.80 -0.97
C GLU A 70 -9.49 5.10 0.24
N THR A 71 -10.81 4.95 0.25
CA THR A 71 -11.54 4.16 1.25
C THR A 71 -12.47 3.16 0.58
N VAL A 72 -12.60 1.96 1.12
CA VAL A 72 -13.48 0.91 0.58
C VAL A 72 -14.54 0.51 1.61
N SER A 73 -15.77 0.30 1.14
CA SER A 73 -16.93 -0.11 1.95
C SER A 73 -17.30 -1.59 1.75
N ILE A 74 -16.44 -2.51 2.21
CA ILE A 74 -16.72 -3.96 2.19
C ILE A 74 -17.22 -4.47 3.55
N ALA A 75 -16.81 -3.84 4.64
CA ALA A 75 -17.23 -4.15 6.01
C ALA A 75 -16.99 -2.92 6.90
N GLY A 76 -17.76 -1.87 6.65
CA GLY A 76 -17.46 -0.51 7.11
C GLY A 76 -16.47 0.21 6.20
N LEU A 77 -16.21 1.49 6.48
CA LEU A 77 -15.23 2.31 5.77
C LEU A 77 -13.82 1.91 6.20
N ARG A 78 -13.06 1.30 5.29
CA ARG A 78 -11.66 0.91 5.51
C ARG A 78 -10.72 1.77 4.67
N PRO A 79 -9.76 2.48 5.27
CA PRO A 79 -8.79 3.28 4.52
C PRO A 79 -7.78 2.38 3.78
N ILE A 80 -7.38 2.82 2.60
CA ILE A 80 -6.26 2.29 1.81
C ILE A 80 -5.12 3.29 1.93
N SER A 81 -3.96 2.83 2.40
CA SER A 81 -2.74 3.64 2.42
C SER A 81 -2.16 3.80 1.02
N ALA A 82 -1.62 4.98 0.71
CA ALA A 82 -0.71 5.15 -0.41
C ALA A 82 0.57 4.31 -0.22
N SER A 83 1.16 3.85 -1.33
CA SER A 83 2.41 3.08 -1.38
C SER A 83 3.21 3.51 -2.62
N ASN A 84 4.54 3.40 -2.56
CA ASN A 84 5.44 3.65 -3.71
C ASN A 84 5.66 2.41 -4.60
N LEU A 85 4.82 1.38 -4.47
CA LEU A 85 4.93 0.17 -5.28
C LEU A 85 4.40 0.41 -6.70
N GLU A 86 5.26 0.28 -7.70
CA GLU A 86 4.87 0.35 -9.11
C GLU A 86 4.42 -1.04 -9.62
N ILE A 87 3.28 -1.06 -10.31
CA ILE A 87 2.71 -2.27 -10.92
C ILE A 87 2.84 -2.15 -12.44
N VAL A 88 3.60 -3.07 -13.06
CA VAL A 88 3.87 -3.07 -14.51
C VAL A 88 2.91 -3.93 -15.32
N GLY A 89 2.16 -4.79 -14.64
CA GLY A 89 1.19 -5.67 -15.27
C GLY A 89 0.43 -6.52 -14.26
N THR A 90 -0.49 -7.33 -14.77
CA THR A 90 -1.29 -8.26 -13.96
C THR A 90 -1.39 -9.59 -14.70
N ILE A 91 -1.35 -10.69 -13.96
CA ILE A 91 -1.64 -12.02 -14.49
C ILE A 91 -2.91 -12.57 -13.83
N ASP A 92 -3.73 -13.26 -14.62
CA ASP A 92 -4.91 -13.98 -14.10
C ASP A 92 -4.59 -15.47 -14.04
N VAL A 93 -4.04 -15.88 -12.89
CA VAL A 93 -3.81 -17.28 -12.57
C VAL A 93 -4.41 -17.52 -11.20
N MET A 94 -5.64 -18.06 -11.22
CA MET A 94 -6.49 -18.22 -10.04
C MET A 94 -6.80 -16.88 -9.36
N GLY A 95 -7.16 -15.87 -10.16
CA GLY A 95 -7.43 -14.51 -9.73
C GLY A 95 -6.39 -13.51 -10.23
N ILE A 96 -6.75 -12.22 -10.15
CA ILE A 96 -5.89 -11.11 -10.58
C ILE A 96 -4.74 -10.93 -9.60
N ARG A 97 -3.51 -11.16 -10.08
CA ARG A 97 -2.26 -10.99 -9.31
C ARG A 97 -1.42 -9.89 -9.95
N PRO A 98 -1.08 -8.82 -9.21
CA PRO A 98 -0.23 -7.76 -9.74
C PRO A 98 1.23 -8.21 -9.86
N ILE A 99 1.92 -7.74 -10.89
CA ILE A 99 3.36 -7.88 -11.09
C ILE A 99 4.01 -6.54 -10.74
N GLY A 100 4.85 -6.53 -9.71
CA GLY A 100 5.60 -5.35 -9.31
C GLY A 100 6.81 -5.08 -10.22
N ALA A 101 7.17 -3.81 -10.38
CA ALA A 101 8.41 -3.42 -11.03
C ALA A 101 9.63 -3.90 -10.24
N ASN A 102 10.71 -4.26 -10.94
CA ASN A 102 12.00 -4.58 -10.34
C ASN A 102 13.03 -3.51 -10.74
N HIS A 103 13.86 -3.09 -9.78
CA HIS A 103 14.96 -2.14 -9.98
C HIS A 103 16.32 -2.83 -10.10
N ILE A 104 16.36 -4.16 -10.09
CA ILE A 104 17.57 -4.97 -10.23
C ILE A 104 17.80 -5.32 -11.70
N GLN A 105 19.03 -5.11 -12.19
CA GLN A 105 19.43 -5.55 -13.52
C GLN A 105 19.81 -7.03 -13.49
N VAL A 106 19.06 -7.85 -14.23
CA VAL A 106 19.33 -9.28 -14.40
C VAL A 106 20.26 -9.47 -15.60
N PHE A 107 21.40 -10.13 -15.38
CA PHE A 107 22.39 -10.40 -16.43
C PHE A 107 22.15 -11.77 -17.08
N ASP A 108 21.88 -12.78 -16.26
CA ASP A 108 21.67 -14.16 -16.73
C ASP A 108 20.73 -14.90 -15.78
N SER A 109 20.43 -16.17 -16.08
CA SER A 109 19.59 -17.02 -15.26
C SER A 109 20.11 -18.47 -15.26
N ILE A 110 20.10 -19.11 -14.10
CA ILE A 110 20.55 -20.50 -13.93
C ILE A 110 19.37 -21.40 -13.61
N ASN A 111 19.34 -22.58 -14.25
CA ASN A 111 18.33 -23.61 -13.98
C ASN A 111 18.86 -24.61 -12.94
N LEU A 112 18.62 -24.33 -11.66
CA LEU A 112 18.95 -25.22 -10.54
C LEU A 112 17.75 -25.31 -9.61
N SER A 113 16.92 -26.34 -9.81
CA SER A 113 15.60 -26.48 -9.18
C SER A 113 14.65 -25.33 -9.53
N GLY A 114 14.58 -25.01 -10.82
CA GLY A 114 13.82 -23.88 -11.36
C GLY A 114 14.74 -22.76 -11.84
N MET A 115 14.13 -21.75 -12.46
CA MET A 115 14.86 -20.61 -13.02
C MET A 115 15.20 -19.61 -11.92
N ARG A 116 16.50 -19.39 -11.68
CA ARG A 116 17.00 -18.45 -10.67
C ARG A 116 17.73 -17.30 -11.39
N PRO A 117 17.31 -16.04 -11.22
CA PRO A 117 17.98 -14.91 -11.86
C PRO A 117 19.35 -14.64 -11.21
N ILE A 118 20.32 -14.27 -12.04
CA ILE A 118 21.65 -13.79 -11.65
C ILE A 118 21.67 -12.28 -11.88
N SER A 119 21.71 -11.52 -10.79
CA SER A 119 21.82 -10.06 -10.82
C SER A 119 23.23 -9.62 -11.22
N SER A 120 23.33 -8.51 -11.94
CA SER A 120 24.61 -7.79 -12.06
C SER A 120 24.99 -7.19 -10.71
N SER A 121 26.30 -7.07 -10.46
CA SER A 121 26.87 -6.38 -9.31
C SER A 121 27.93 -5.39 -9.78
N ALA A 122 28.03 -4.23 -9.13
CA ALA A 122 29.10 -3.27 -9.36
C ALA A 122 30.41 -3.67 -8.66
N LEU A 123 30.40 -4.74 -7.85
CA LEU A 123 31.57 -5.20 -7.12
C LEU A 123 32.65 -5.75 -8.05
N VAL A 124 33.84 -5.16 -8.03
CA VAL A 124 35.03 -5.69 -8.73
C VAL A 124 35.71 -6.73 -7.85
N ILE A 125 35.75 -7.97 -8.33
CA ILE A 125 36.39 -9.09 -7.64
C ILE A 125 37.85 -9.16 -8.09
N SER A 126 38.79 -9.06 -7.15
CA SER A 126 40.23 -9.14 -7.45
C SER A 126 40.72 -10.57 -7.50
N ASN A 127 40.27 -11.40 -6.54
CA ASN A 127 40.67 -12.80 -6.37
C ASN A 127 39.50 -13.65 -5.87
N SER A 128 39.58 -14.96 -6.10
CA SER A 128 38.68 -15.96 -5.52
C SER A 128 39.49 -17.14 -4.99
N TYR A 129 39.31 -17.47 -3.70
CA TYR A 129 39.94 -18.64 -3.10
C TYR A 129 38.94 -19.80 -3.07
N SER A 130 39.38 -21.01 -3.43
CA SER A 130 38.53 -22.22 -3.53
C SER A 130 38.69 -23.20 -2.35
N VAL A 131 39.51 -22.88 -1.34
CA VAL A 131 39.87 -23.81 -0.25
C VAL A 131 38.65 -24.28 0.54
N MET A 132 37.56 -23.50 0.59
CA MET A 132 36.26 -23.88 1.19
C MET A 132 35.10 -23.32 0.35
N GLY A 133 35.07 -23.68 -0.93
CA GLY A 133 34.15 -23.11 -1.93
C GLY A 133 34.61 -21.77 -2.47
N ASN A 134 33.88 -21.23 -3.45
CA ASN A 134 34.23 -19.97 -4.13
C ASN A 134 33.92 -18.75 -3.23
N ARG A 135 34.94 -18.18 -2.61
CA ARG A 135 34.82 -16.96 -1.80
C ARG A 135 35.42 -15.77 -2.56
N PRO A 136 34.60 -14.87 -3.13
CA PRO A 136 35.10 -13.69 -3.82
C PRO A 136 35.67 -12.69 -2.80
N VAL A 137 36.81 -12.09 -3.14
CA VAL A 137 37.46 -11.06 -2.33
C VAL A 137 37.56 -9.78 -3.15
N ALA A 138 37.15 -8.66 -2.56
CA ALA A 138 37.28 -7.34 -3.18
C ALA A 138 38.74 -6.87 -3.14
N SER A 139 39.08 -5.85 -3.92
CA SER A 139 40.39 -5.20 -3.79
C SER A 139 40.50 -4.47 -2.45
N ASN A 140 41.65 -4.59 -1.80
CA ASN A 140 42.01 -3.75 -0.64
C ASN A 140 42.77 -2.48 -1.05
N ILE A 141 43.01 -2.27 -2.35
CA ILE A 141 43.67 -1.08 -2.85
C ILE A 141 42.66 0.07 -2.79
N ILE A 142 42.95 1.04 -1.94
CA ILE A 142 42.24 2.31 -1.86
C ILE A 142 43.01 3.28 -2.76
N ASP A 143 42.31 3.99 -3.62
CA ASP A 143 42.91 4.88 -4.64
C ASP A 143 43.85 5.95 -4.01
N ASP A 144 43.62 6.35 -2.76
CA ASP A 144 44.38 7.40 -2.05
C ASP A 144 45.11 6.91 -0.78
N SER A 145 45.69 5.70 -0.82
CA SER A 145 46.40 5.15 0.35
C SER A 145 47.56 6.04 0.85
N GLU A 146 48.22 6.78 -0.04
CA GLU A 146 49.33 7.69 0.31
C GLU A 146 48.86 8.89 1.17
N ILE A 147 47.67 9.42 0.92
CA ILE A 147 47.10 10.55 1.67
C ILE A 147 46.64 10.09 3.06
N LEU A 148 46.12 8.87 3.17
CA LEU A 148 45.56 8.34 4.42
C LEU A 148 46.65 7.91 5.43
N MET A 149 47.80 7.44 4.94
CA MET A 149 48.94 7.01 5.78
C MET A 149 49.68 8.16 6.47
N GLY A 150 49.45 9.42 6.05
CA GLY A 150 50.04 10.62 6.65
C GLY A 150 49.34 11.14 7.91
N PHE A 151 48.21 10.55 8.31
CA PHE A 151 47.41 10.96 9.48
C PHE A 151 47.41 9.95 10.63
N ILE A 152 48.22 8.90 10.54
CA ILE A 152 48.40 7.94 11.64
C ILE A 152 49.68 8.32 12.38
N ASP A 153 49.52 9.06 13.47
CA ASP A 153 50.56 9.37 14.47
C ASP A 153 50.40 8.44 15.69
#